data_AF-A0A9E7CLG7-F1
#
_entry.id   AF-A0A9E7CLG7-F1
#
_cell.length_a   1.000
_cell.length_b   1.000
_cell.length_c   1.000
_cell.angle_alpha   90.00
_cell.angle_beta   90.00
_cell.angle_gamma   90.00
#
_symmetry.space_group_name_H-M   'P 1'
#
loop_
_entity.id
_entity.type
_entity.pdbx_description
1 polymer ?
#
loop_
_entity_poly.entity_id
_entity_poly.type
_entity_poly.pdbx_seq_one_letter_code
_entity_poly.pdbx_strand_id
1 'polypeptide(L)' 'MFAKLSNTSFCPPLWEAARATSAAPLYFKPLNIVYKQYSYLLADGGVGINNPSLLGVLMAKKCFLRKKL' A
#
# COMPACT_ATOMS: atom_id res chain seq x y z
N MET A 1 -10.61 -14.62 -12.46
CA MET A 1 -10.85 -13.39 -13.24
C MET A 1 -10.41 -12.21 -12.40
N PHE A 2 -9.11 -11.84 -12.43
CA PHE A 2 -8.60 -10.72 -11.63
C PHE A 2 -8.70 -9.45 -12.46
N ALA A 3 -9.46 -8.48 -11.95
CA ALA A 3 -9.79 -7.24 -12.63
C ALA A 3 -8.53 -6.50 -13.10
N LYS A 4 -8.61 -5.99 -14.34
CA LYS A 4 -7.69 -5.03 -14.92
C LYS A 4 -7.58 -3.84 -13.96
N LEU A 5 -6.43 -3.68 -13.29
CA LEU A 5 -6.13 -2.49 -12.48
C LEU A 5 -6.24 -1.28 -13.39
N SER A 6 -7.35 -0.55 -13.29
CA SER A 6 -7.59 0.69 -14.02
C SER A 6 -6.52 1.72 -13.63
N ASN A 7 -6.16 2.59 -14.59
CA ASN A 7 -5.06 3.55 -14.58
C ASN A 7 -5.17 4.68 -13.53
N THR A 8 -5.31 4.34 -12.25
CA THR A 8 -5.18 5.28 -11.12
C THR A 8 -4.21 4.70 -10.10
N SER A 9 -2.92 4.70 -10.43
CA SER A 9 -1.88 4.39 -9.45
C SER A 9 -1.95 5.41 -8.31
N PHE A 10 -2.37 4.94 -7.14
CA PHE A 10 -2.21 5.67 -5.87
C PHE A 10 -0.71 5.88 -5.64
N CYS A 11 -0.27 7.14 -5.62
CA CYS A 11 1.13 7.52 -5.54
C CYS A 11 1.28 8.80 -4.70
N PRO A 12 1.14 8.69 -3.37
CA PRO A 12 1.35 9.81 -2.47
C PRO A 12 2.85 10.15 -2.33
N PRO A 13 3.20 11.34 -1.81
CA PRO A 13 4.56 11.64 -1.37
C PRO A 13 5.12 10.55 -0.44
N LEU A 14 6.42 10.29 -0.55
CA LEU A 14 7.07 9.21 0.21
C LEU A 14 6.87 9.35 1.72
N TRP A 15 6.89 10.57 2.25
CA TRP A 15 6.72 10.82 3.68
C TRP A 15 5.30 10.47 4.15
N GLU A 16 4.28 10.63 3.32
CA GLU A 16 2.90 10.25 3.65
C GLU A 16 2.76 8.73 3.68
N ALA A 17 3.35 8.04 2.70
CA ALA A 17 3.39 6.58 2.67
C ALA A 17 4.12 6.00 3.89
N ALA A 18 5.29 6.56 4.24
CA ALA A 18 6.06 6.17 5.41
C ALA A 18 5.31 6.45 6.72
N ARG A 19 4.69 7.63 6.86
CA ARG A 19 3.89 7.97 8.04
C ARG A 19 2.67 7.05 8.19
N ALA A 20 1.96 6.77 7.09
CA ALA A 20 0.79 5.91 7.12
C ALA A 20 1.14 4.48 7.58
N THR A 21 2.19 3.88 7.01
CA THR A 21 2.55 2.49 7.34
C THR A 21 3.09 2.31 8.76
N SER A 22 3.51 3.38 9.44
CA SER A 22 4.00 3.35 10.82
C SER A 22 2.97 3.86 11.84
N ALA A 23 1.73 4.14 11.41
CA ALA A 23 0.69 4.69 12.27
C ALA A 23 0.04 3.61 13.16
N ALA A 24 0.83 3.00 14.05
CA ALA A 24 0.41 1.95 14.98
C ALA A 24 -0.82 2.38 15.80
N PRO A 25 -1.91 1.60 15.80
CA PRO A 25 -3.05 1.87 16.66
C PRO A 25 -2.62 2.03 18.11
N LEU A 26 -3.29 2.92 18.85
CA LEU A 26 -2.96 3.33 20.22
C LEU A 26 -1.73 4.25 20.37
N TYR A 27 -0.80 4.25 19.42
CA TYR A 27 0.39 5.12 19.46
C TYR A 27 0.22 6.36 18.59
N PHE A 28 -0.31 6.20 17.39
CA PHE A 28 -0.44 7.28 16.40
C PHE A 28 -1.85 7.37 15.83
N LYS A 29 -2.25 8.60 15.45
CA LYS A 29 -3.50 8.82 14.73
C LYS A 29 -3.37 8.30 13.28
N PRO A 30 -4.37 7.57 12.75
CA PRO A 30 -4.42 7.20 11.33
C PRO A 30 -4.21 8.41 10.42
N LEU A 31 -3.58 8.20 9.26
CA LEU A 31 -3.35 9.26 8.27
C LEU A 31 -4.46 9.24 7.23
N ASN A 32 -5.14 10.37 7.06
CA ASN A 32 -6.01 10.57 5.91
C ASN A 32 -5.20 11.18 4.75
N ILE A 33 -5.12 10.47 3.63
CA ILE A 33 -4.47 10.93 2.40
C ILE A 33 -5.56 11.21 1.36
N VAL A 34 -5.64 12.44 0.87
CA VAL A 34 -6.52 12.80 -0.24
C VAL A 34 -5.72 12.70 -1.54
N TYR A 35 -6.14 11.81 -2.45
CA TYR A 35 -5.50 11.62 -3.74
C TYR A 35 -6.52 11.59 -4.86
N LYS A 36 -6.42 12.57 -5.77
CA LYS A 36 -7.40 12.83 -6.83
C LYS A 36 -8.80 13.04 -6.23
N GLN A 37 -9.73 12.13 -6.49
CA GLN A 37 -11.13 12.19 -6.07
C GLN A 37 -11.41 11.33 -4.81
N TYR A 38 -10.38 10.68 -4.28
CA TYR A 38 -10.51 9.68 -3.22
C TYR A 38 -9.83 10.13 -1.94
N SER A 39 -10.42 9.76 -0.80
CA SER A 39 -9.83 9.92 0.53
C SER A 39 -9.49 8.53 1.08
N TYR A 40 -8.25 8.34 1.49
CA TYR A 40 -7.74 7.07 2.02
C TYR A 40 -7.41 7.25 3.50
N LEU A 41 -8.16 6.61 4.38
CA LEU A 41 -7.82 6.51 5.79
C LEU A 41 -6.91 5.30 6.02
N LEU A 42 -5.64 5.56 6.31
CA LEU A 42 -4.60 4.54 6.40
C LEU A 42 -4.04 4.46 7.83
N ALA A 43 -3.71 3.23 8.24
CA ALA A 43 -3.11 2.91 9.52
C ALA A 43 -1.88 2.00 9.29
N ASP A 44 -1.23 1.62 10.38
CA ASP A 44 -0.02 0.80 10.37
C ASP A 44 -0.11 -0.46 9.50
N GLY A 45 0.98 -0.73 8.78
CA GLY A 45 1.11 -1.94 7.97
C GLY A 45 1.04 -3.22 8.82
N GLY A 46 1.48 -3.17 10.07
CA GLY A 46 1.43 -4.25 11.05
C GLY A 46 0.01 -4.67 11.46
N VAL A 47 -1.01 -3.82 11.25
CA VAL A 47 -2.43 -4.22 11.40
C VAL A 47 -2.82 -5.25 10.33
N GLY A 48 -2.24 -5.14 9.13
CA GLY A 48 -2.46 -6.09 8.04
C GLY A 48 -1.43 -7.21 8.03
N ILE A 49 -0.15 -6.87 7.82
CA ILE A 49 0.97 -7.79 7.67
C ILE A 49 2.19 -7.23 8.42
N ASN A 50 2.43 -7.73 9.63
CA ASN A 50 3.56 -7.31 10.47
C ASN A 50 4.90 -7.98 10.10
N ASN A 51 4.88 -8.92 9.15
CA ASN A 51 6.08 -9.48 8.53
C ASN A 51 5.88 -9.56 7.01
N PRO A 52 6.29 -8.54 6.24
CA PRO A 52 6.01 -8.44 4.82
C PRO A 52 6.91 -9.32 3.93
N SER A 53 7.75 -10.20 4.50
CA SER A 53 8.73 -10.98 3.74
C SER A 53 8.10 -11.82 2.62
N LEU A 54 7.06 -12.61 2.95
CA LEU A 54 6.36 -13.42 1.95
C LEU A 54 5.62 -12.55 0.92
N LEU A 55 5.01 -11.45 1.36
CA LEU A 55 4.34 -10.50 0.47
C LEU A 55 5.34 -9.92 -0.55
N GLY A 56 6.55 -9.58 -0.11
CA GLY A 56 7.63 -9.11 -0.98
C GLY A 56 7.98 -10.13 -2.07
N VAL A 57 8.13 -11.42 -1.71
CA VAL A 57 8.40 -12.50 -2.67
C VAL A 57 7.25 -12.66 -3.67
N LEU A 58 6.00 -12.63 -3.20
CA LEU A 58 4.81 -12.73 -4.05
C LEU A 58 4.70 -11.55 -5.03
N MET A 59 4.96 -10.32 -4.55
CA MET A 59 4.98 -9.12 -5.39
C MET A 59 6.10 -9.16 -6.43
N ALA A 60 7.30 -9.60 -6.06
CA ALA A 60 8.41 -9.77 -6.99
C ALA A 60 8.07 -10.79 -8.09
N LYS A 61 7.51 -11.95 -7.73
CA LYS A 61 7.06 -12.97 -8.68
C LYS A 61 5.99 -12.43 -9.64
N LYS A 62 5.01 -11.67 -9.13
CA LYS A 62 3.98 -11.02 -9.96
C LYS A 62 4.58 -10.03 -10.94
N CYS A 63 5.53 -9.19 -10.51
CA CYS A 63 6.23 -8.24 -11.37
C CYS A 63 7.08 -8.93 -12.45
N PHE A 64 7.74 -10.03 -12.12
CA PHE A 64 8.52 -10.82 -13.07
C PHE A 64 7.65 -11.44 -14.16
N LEU A 65 6.53 -12.07 -13.78
CA LEU A 65 5.60 -12.69 -14.73
C LEU A 65 4.92 -11.66 -15.64
N ARG A 66 4.62 -10.47 -15.11
CA ARG A 66 4.04 -9.36 -15.90
C ARG A 66 4.97 -8.85 -17.00
N LYS A 67 6.29 -8.96 -16.84
CA LYS A 67 7.27 -8.53 -17.86
C LYS A 67 7.46 -9.55 -18.98
N LYS A 68 6.97 -10.78 -18.82
CA LYS A 68 7.13 -11.89 -19.78
C LYS A 68 5.96 -12.02 -20.78
N LEU A 69 4.90 -11.22 -20.61
CA LEU A 69 3.73 -11.11 -21.47
C LEU A 69 3.70 -9.72 -22.10
#